data_AF-A0A452XPS8-F1
#
_entry.id   AF-A0A452XPS8-F1
#
_cell.length_a   1.000
_cell.length_b   1.000
_cell.length_c   1.000
_cell.angle_alpha   90.00
_cell.angle_beta   90.00
_cell.angle_gamma   90.00
#
_symmetry.space_group_name_H-M   'P 1'
#
loop_
_entity.id
_entity.type
_entity.pdbx_description
1 polymer ?
#
loop_
_entity_poly.entity_id
_entity_poly.type
_entity_poly.pdbx_seq_one_letter_code
_entity_poly.pdbx_strand_id
1 'polypeptide(L)'
;MPFNVWCGGCSSMIGKGVRFNAEKKQVGNYYSTKIWSFSMKSPCCQHEIVIHTDPKNTEYVIISGAQRKTEDFDVEDAETLLLPADEERDKLADPMYKLEHQGEDIRKKKEEEPVLVRLQRLSDSRHSDDYSLNRTLRDRLRSQKKRVAEEKKSARKMGLGVRLLPPSAEDAAAAARVRFASNFEKNRKDKRAAIKAASIFPEPSGSASKDKLDLALKRRNIKASAASALMAGRAKPSSWSTQSAGSGSARTAVPILARRK
;
A
#
# COMPACT_ATOMS: atom_id res chain seq x y z
N MET A 1 -26.26 23.39 29.43
CA MET A 1 -27.32 22.50 28.93
C MET A 1 -27.09 21.07 29.37
N PRO A 2 -28.06 20.42 30.02
CA PRO A 2 -27.91 19.06 30.57
C PRO A 2 -27.94 17.94 29.51
N PHE A 3 -28.59 18.15 28.38
CA PHE A 3 -28.69 17.21 27.24
C PHE A 3 -28.69 17.96 25.91
N ASN A 4 -28.69 17.22 24.80
CA ASN A 4 -28.74 17.76 23.43
C ASN A 4 -30.14 18.31 23.14
N VAL A 5 -30.22 19.53 22.61
CA VAL A 5 -31.48 20.26 22.43
C VAL A 5 -31.50 20.99 21.09
N TRP A 6 -32.64 21.00 20.42
CA TRP A 6 -32.92 21.81 19.23
C TRP A 6 -33.58 23.13 19.64
N CYS A 7 -33.01 24.26 19.21
CA CYS A 7 -33.61 25.56 19.46
C CYS A 7 -34.86 25.77 18.59
N GLY A 8 -35.98 26.17 19.20
CA GLY A 8 -37.25 26.36 18.49
C GLY A 8 -37.25 27.51 17.47
N GLY A 9 -36.35 28.50 17.63
CA GLY A 9 -36.30 29.66 16.73
C GLY A 9 -35.42 29.49 15.49
N CYS A 10 -34.27 28.83 15.60
CA CYS A 10 -33.28 28.74 14.51
C CYS A 10 -32.91 27.31 14.13
N SER A 11 -33.62 26.31 14.66
CA SER A 11 -33.40 24.86 14.46
C SER A 11 -31.93 24.41 14.61
N SER A 12 -31.10 25.22 15.27
CA SER A 12 -29.70 24.90 15.52
C SER A 12 -29.61 23.99 16.75
N MET A 13 -28.71 23.01 16.67
CA MET A 13 -28.45 22.09 17.78
C MET A 13 -27.59 22.79 18.86
N ILE A 14 -28.01 22.66 20.10
CA ILE A 14 -27.23 22.99 21.29
C ILE A 14 -26.79 21.67 21.92
N GLY A 15 -25.47 21.43 21.91
CA GLY A 15 -24.88 20.23 22.49
C GLY A 15 -24.99 20.19 24.02
N LYS A 16 -24.95 18.97 24.57
CA LYS A 16 -24.79 18.72 26.00
C LYS A 16 -23.51 19.40 26.51
N GLY A 17 -23.61 20.05 27.67
CA GLY A 17 -22.48 20.70 28.34
C GLY A 17 -22.20 22.15 27.92
N VAL A 18 -22.91 22.69 26.92
CA VAL A 18 -22.77 24.12 26.55
C VAL A 18 -23.16 25.01 27.73
N ARG A 19 -22.30 25.98 28.05
CA ARG A 19 -22.44 26.90 29.19
C ARG A 19 -23.28 28.12 28.79
N PHE A 20 -24.18 28.53 29.68
CA PHE A 20 -25.04 29.69 29.50
C PHE A 20 -25.05 30.55 30.76
N ASN A 21 -25.15 31.86 30.56
CA ASN A 21 -25.60 32.76 31.62
C ASN A 21 -27.12 32.64 31.67
N ALA A 22 -27.65 32.12 32.77
CA ALA A 22 -29.07 31.85 32.94
C ALA A 22 -29.62 32.59 34.16
N GLU A 23 -30.84 33.11 34.04
CA GLU A 23 -31.60 33.62 35.16
C GLU A 23 -32.23 32.46 35.91
N LYS A 24 -31.94 32.36 37.22
CA LYS A 24 -32.51 31.35 38.10
C LYS A 24 -33.71 31.93 38.86
N LYS A 25 -34.89 31.34 38.69
CA LYS A 25 -36.14 31.72 39.37
C LYS A 25 -36.73 30.51 40.09
N GLN A 26 -37.28 30.71 41.29
CA GLN A 26 -38.05 29.66 41.97
C GLN A 26 -39.50 29.74 41.49
N VAL A 27 -40.03 28.66 40.90
CA VAL A 27 -41.39 28.65 40.31
C VAL A 27 -42.36 27.83 41.15
N GLY A 28 -41.88 26.83 41.89
CA GLY A 28 -42.71 26.01 42.76
C GLY A 28 -41.90 25.11 43.67
N ASN A 29 -42.56 24.22 44.39
CA ASN A 29 -41.95 23.18 45.21
C ASN A 29 -42.59 21.82 44.89
N TYR A 30 -41.78 20.77 44.82
CA TYR A 30 -42.19 19.37 44.81
C TYR A 30 -41.95 18.80 46.22
N TYR A 31 -43.01 18.66 47.01
CA TYR A 31 -42.93 18.42 48.46
C TYR A 31 -42.05 19.46 49.16
N SER A 32 -40.91 19.05 49.72
CA SER A 32 -39.92 19.93 50.36
C SER A 32 -38.85 20.47 49.39
N THR A 33 -38.75 19.92 48.18
CA THR A 33 -37.70 20.28 47.21
C THR A 33 -38.16 21.41 46.30
N LYS A 34 -37.36 22.47 46.17
CA LYS A 34 -37.67 23.61 45.30
C LYS A 34 -37.50 23.27 43.83
N ILE A 35 -38.47 23.65 43.00
CA ILE A 35 -38.41 23.59 41.54
C ILE A 35 -37.81 24.91 41.04
N TRP A 36 -36.67 24.79 40.36
CA TRP A 36 -35.97 25.91 39.75
C TRP A 36 -36.29 26.01 38.27
N SER A 37 -36.59 27.23 37.84
CA SER A 37 -36.66 27.64 36.45
C SER A 37 -35.38 28.34 36.05
N PHE A 38 -34.79 27.90 34.94
CA PHE A 38 -33.65 28.52 34.30
C PHE A 38 -34.09 29.08 32.95
N SER A 39 -34.12 30.41 32.85
CA SER A 39 -34.29 31.11 31.58
C SER A 39 -32.93 31.48 31.01
N MET A 40 -32.68 31.15 29.74
CA MET A 40 -31.45 31.50 29.04
C MET A 40 -31.72 31.79 27.56
N LYS A 41 -30.83 32.56 26.93
CA LYS A 41 -30.96 32.92 25.52
C LYS A 41 -30.08 32.03 24.64
N SER A 42 -30.62 31.58 23.51
CA SER A 42 -29.87 30.85 22.49
C SER A 42 -28.74 31.71 21.90
N PRO A 43 -27.53 31.19 21.64
CA PRO A 43 -26.42 31.98 21.13
C PRO A 43 -26.66 32.50 19.72
N CYS A 44 -27.40 31.76 18.90
CA CYS A 44 -27.59 32.08 17.48
C CYS A 44 -28.69 33.12 17.25
N CYS A 45 -29.86 32.94 17.87
CA CYS A 45 -31.06 33.73 17.59
C CYS A 45 -31.60 34.52 18.80
N GLN A 46 -30.89 34.48 19.94
CA GLN A 46 -31.29 35.14 21.20
C GLN A 46 -32.69 34.73 21.71
N HIS A 47 -33.25 33.64 21.17
CA HIS A 47 -34.53 33.09 21.58
C HIS A 47 -34.44 32.57 23.02
N GLU A 48 -35.46 32.85 23.82
CA GLU A 48 -35.51 32.45 25.23
C GLU A 48 -35.90 30.98 25.35
N ILE A 49 -35.09 30.22 26.07
CA ILE A 49 -35.28 28.81 26.38
C ILE A 49 -35.49 28.70 27.88
N VAL A 50 -36.60 28.09 28.29
CA VAL A 50 -36.96 27.91 29.70
C VAL A 50 -36.94 26.43 30.04
N ILE A 51 -36.11 26.08 31.04
CA ILE A 51 -35.94 24.72 31.54
C ILE A 51 -36.31 24.69 33.02
N HIS A 52 -37.01 23.65 33.46
CA HIS A 52 -37.31 23.40 34.86
C HIS A 52 -36.61 22.14 35.36
N THR A 53 -36.36 22.10 36.67
CA THR A 53 -35.92 20.89 37.37
C THR A 53 -37.13 20.06 37.80
N ASP A 54 -37.10 18.75 37.54
CA ASP A 54 -38.14 17.81 37.97
C ASP A 54 -37.57 16.83 39.01
N PRO A 55 -37.78 17.08 40.31
CA PRO A 55 -37.21 16.24 41.37
C PRO A 55 -37.73 14.80 41.37
N LYS A 56 -38.93 14.55 40.83
CA LYS A 56 -39.54 13.21 40.79
C LYS A 56 -38.77 12.23 39.91
N ASN A 57 -38.39 12.67 38.71
CA ASN A 57 -37.69 11.85 37.73
C ASN A 57 -36.19 12.11 37.72
N THR A 58 -35.69 13.03 38.57
CA THR A 58 -34.29 13.49 38.58
C THR A 58 -33.82 14.06 37.25
N GLU A 59 -34.74 14.68 36.50
CA GLU A 59 -34.49 15.18 35.15
C GLU A 59 -34.75 16.68 35.03
N TYR A 60 -34.30 17.27 33.91
CA TYR A 60 -34.65 18.63 33.52
C TYR A 60 -35.66 18.57 32.38
N VAL A 61 -36.73 19.36 32.47
CA VAL A 61 -37.79 19.41 31.44
C VAL A 61 -37.80 20.78 30.78
N ILE A 62 -37.90 20.77 29.45
CA ILE A 62 -38.03 21.99 28.67
C ILE A 62 -39.51 22.37 28.64
N ILE A 63 -39.82 23.61 29.04
CA ILE A 63 -41.18 24.14 28.99
C ILE A 63 -41.40 24.95 27.72
N SER A 64 -40.42 25.76 27.34
CA SER A 64 -40.54 26.62 26.17
C SER A 64 -39.22 26.87 25.46
N GLY A 65 -39.33 27.16 24.17
CA GLY A 65 -38.24 27.66 23.33
C GLY A 65 -37.28 26.62 22.78
N ALA A 66 -37.45 25.34 23.14
CA ALA A 66 -36.60 24.27 22.62
C ALA A 66 -37.25 22.89 22.68
N GLN A 67 -36.69 21.95 21.92
CA GLN A 67 -37.09 20.54 21.93
C GLN A 67 -35.90 19.65 22.29
N ARG A 68 -36.09 18.70 23.20
CA ARG A 68 -35.07 17.71 23.55
C ARG A 68 -34.77 16.87 22.31
N LYS A 69 -33.49 16.70 21.97
CA LYS A 69 -33.12 15.67 21.00
C LYS A 69 -33.21 14.32 21.71
N THR A 70 -34.15 13.50 21.28
CA THR A 70 -34.17 12.08 21.61
C THR A 70 -33.20 11.39 20.66
N GLU A 71 -32.19 10.73 21.22
CA GLU A 71 -31.33 9.81 20.47
C GLU A 71 -31.88 8.42 20.78
N ASP A 72 -32.86 8.00 19.99
CA ASP A 72 -33.30 6.61 20.03
C ASP A 72 -32.15 5.76 19.49
N PHE A 73 -31.80 4.70 20.21
CA PHE A 73 -30.78 3.76 19.76
C PHE A 73 -31.35 2.98 18.58
N ASP A 74 -31.01 3.43 17.37
CA ASP A 74 -31.34 2.70 16.16
C ASP A 74 -30.29 1.61 15.92
N VAL A 75 -30.76 0.38 15.80
CA VAL A 75 -29.91 -0.81 15.71
C VAL A 75 -29.22 -0.87 14.34
N GLU A 76 -29.82 -0.26 13.31
CA GLU A 76 -29.24 -0.17 11.97
C GLU A 76 -28.04 0.79 11.93
N ASP A 77 -28.13 1.95 12.60
CA ASP A 77 -27.05 2.95 12.67
C ASP A 77 -25.86 2.48 13.53
N ALA A 78 -26.09 1.57 14.47
CA ALA A 78 -25.07 1.07 15.40
C ALA A 78 -24.25 -0.12 14.87
N GLU A 79 -24.55 -0.64 13.67
CA GLU A 79 -23.99 -1.88 13.09
C GLU A 79 -24.01 -3.09 14.05
N THR A 80 -24.87 -3.04 15.06
CA THR A 80 -25.07 -4.15 16.00
C THR A 80 -26.02 -5.16 15.39
N LEU A 81 -25.76 -6.45 15.60
CA LEU A 81 -26.65 -7.52 15.15
C LEU A 81 -28.06 -7.23 15.68
N LEU A 82 -29.02 -7.07 14.75
CA LEU A 82 -30.43 -6.98 15.07
C LEU A 82 -30.79 -8.16 15.96
N LEU A 83 -31.39 -7.87 17.12
CA LEU A 83 -32.01 -8.89 17.94
C LEU A 83 -32.96 -9.70 17.04
N PRO A 84 -33.11 -11.01 17.27
CA PRO A 84 -33.92 -11.84 16.40
C PRO A 84 -35.35 -11.29 16.28
N ALA A 85 -36.00 -11.60 15.17
CA ALA A 85 -37.32 -11.09 14.76
C ALA A 85 -38.30 -10.97 15.94
N ASP A 86 -39.21 -9.99 15.90
CA ASP A 86 -40.17 -9.72 16.98
C ASP A 86 -40.89 -10.99 17.49
N GLU A 87 -41.10 -11.97 16.61
CA GLU A 87 -41.65 -13.29 16.94
C GLU A 87 -40.78 -14.10 17.94
N GLU A 88 -39.47 -14.03 17.86
CA GLU A 88 -38.55 -14.65 18.81
C GLU A 88 -38.50 -13.88 20.13
N ARG A 89 -38.72 -12.56 20.11
CA ARG A 89 -38.85 -11.76 21.33
C ARG A 89 -40.11 -12.13 22.12
N ASP A 90 -41.22 -12.34 21.42
CA ASP A 90 -42.48 -12.79 22.02
C ASP A 90 -42.35 -14.20 22.57
N LYS A 91 -41.67 -15.11 21.86
CA LYS A 91 -41.36 -16.46 22.37
C LYS A 91 -40.42 -16.43 23.58
N LEU A 92 -39.50 -15.46 23.64
CA LEU A 92 -38.59 -15.28 24.79
C LEU A 92 -39.29 -14.73 26.03
N ALA A 93 -40.52 -14.21 25.91
CA ALA A 93 -41.35 -13.87 27.06
C ALA A 93 -41.83 -15.14 27.80
N ASP A 94 -41.97 -16.28 27.12
CA ASP A 94 -42.36 -17.54 27.73
C ASP A 94 -41.22 -18.15 28.55
N PRO A 95 -41.45 -18.48 29.84
CA PRO A 95 -40.39 -18.95 30.74
C PRO A 95 -39.83 -20.32 30.36
N MET A 96 -40.66 -21.20 29.77
CA MET A 96 -40.24 -22.53 29.33
C MET A 96 -39.32 -22.47 28.11
N TYR A 97 -39.69 -21.67 27.10
CA TYR A 97 -38.89 -21.44 25.91
C TYR A 97 -37.51 -20.87 26.26
N LYS A 98 -37.48 -19.88 27.16
CA LYS A 98 -36.23 -19.28 27.65
C LYS A 98 -35.32 -20.31 28.33
N LEU A 99 -35.86 -21.21 29.14
CA LEU A 99 -35.07 -22.22 29.84
C LEU A 99 -34.43 -23.22 28.87
N GLU A 100 -35.18 -23.66 27.85
CA GLU A 100 -34.68 -24.55 26.81
C GLU A 100 -33.56 -23.90 25.99
N HIS A 101 -33.76 -22.66 25.55
CA HIS A 101 -32.76 -21.90 24.77
C HIS A 101 -31.50 -21.63 25.59
N GLN A 102 -31.64 -21.26 26.87
CA GLN A 102 -30.50 -21.12 27.77
C GLN A 102 -29.72 -22.43 27.92
N GLY A 103 -30.41 -23.57 27.97
CA GLY A 103 -29.79 -24.89 28.01
C GLY A 103 -29.00 -25.19 26.74
N GLU A 104 -29.56 -24.90 25.57
CA GLU A 104 -28.91 -25.04 24.28
C GLU A 104 -27.68 -24.12 24.14
N ASP A 105 -27.78 -22.87 24.57
CA ASP A 105 -26.67 -21.91 24.53
C ASP A 105 -25.51 -22.36 25.41
N ILE A 106 -25.80 -22.93 26.59
CA ILE A 106 -24.76 -23.51 27.47
C ILE A 106 -24.10 -24.72 26.79
N ARG A 107 -24.85 -25.54 26.05
CA ARG A 107 -24.30 -26.68 25.30
C ARG A 107 -23.40 -26.21 24.17
N LYS A 108 -23.87 -25.28 23.33
CA LYS A 108 -23.08 -24.65 22.25
C LYS A 108 -21.78 -24.06 22.80
N LYS A 109 -21.86 -23.31 23.90
CA LYS A 109 -20.68 -22.75 24.58
C LYS A 109 -19.66 -23.82 24.96
N LYS A 110 -20.10 -24.96 25.54
CA LYS A 110 -19.22 -26.07 25.92
C LYS A 110 -18.61 -26.79 24.73
N GLU A 111 -19.35 -26.90 23.62
CA GLU A 111 -18.87 -27.50 22.38
C GLU A 111 -17.81 -26.62 21.69
N GLU A 112 -17.97 -25.30 21.74
CA GLU A 112 -17.06 -24.33 21.13
C GLU A 112 -15.81 -24.05 21.98
N GLU A 113 -15.88 -24.17 23.30
CA GLU A 113 -14.76 -23.96 24.22
C GLU A 113 -13.46 -24.69 23.82
N PRO A 114 -13.44 -26.01 23.51
CA PRO A 114 -12.22 -26.69 23.06
C PRO A 114 -11.68 -26.17 21.72
N VAL A 115 -12.55 -25.66 20.85
CA VAL A 115 -12.16 -25.04 19.57
C VAL A 115 -11.42 -23.73 19.84
N LEU A 116 -11.97 -22.89 20.73
CA LEU A 116 -11.33 -21.64 21.14
C LEU A 116 -9.96 -21.89 21.78
N VAL A 117 -9.87 -22.87 22.68
CA VAL A 117 -8.59 -23.25 23.31
C VAL A 117 -7.58 -23.74 22.26
N ARG A 118 -8.02 -24.50 21.25
CA ARG A 118 -7.15 -24.92 20.15
C ARG A 118 -6.64 -23.73 19.33
N LEU A 119 -7.53 -22.79 18.97
CA LEU A 119 -7.16 -21.59 18.23
C LEU A 119 -6.19 -20.71 19.02
N GLN A 120 -6.42 -20.57 20.33
CA GLN A 120 -5.52 -19.84 21.22
C GLN A 120 -4.14 -20.49 21.26
N ARG A 121 -4.05 -21.81 21.45
CA ARG A 121 -2.77 -22.53 21.42
C ARG A 121 -2.03 -22.37 20.10
N LEU A 122 -2.74 -22.41 18.97
CA LEU A 122 -2.14 -22.16 17.66
C LEU A 122 -1.62 -20.72 17.55
N SER A 123 -2.39 -19.74 18.02
CA SER A 123 -1.96 -18.35 18.08
C SER A 123 -0.70 -18.20 18.93
N ASP A 124 -0.70 -18.71 20.16
CA ASP A 124 0.43 -18.62 21.10
C ASP A 124 1.68 -19.29 20.51
N SER A 125 1.52 -20.46 19.88
CA SER A 125 2.63 -21.16 19.22
C SER A 125 3.24 -20.32 18.09
N ARG A 126 2.41 -19.62 17.30
CA ARG A 126 2.87 -18.77 16.20
C ARG A 126 3.54 -17.49 16.67
N HIS A 127 3.08 -16.94 17.80
CA HIS A 127 3.60 -15.70 18.38
C HIS A 127 4.74 -15.90 19.39
N SER A 128 5.07 -17.14 19.73
CA SER A 128 6.15 -17.47 20.67
C SER A 128 7.50 -16.83 20.28
N ASP A 129 7.83 -16.80 18.98
CA ASP A 129 9.07 -16.26 18.44
C ASP A 129 8.85 -15.16 17.37
N ASP A 130 7.98 -14.19 17.66
CA ASP A 130 7.64 -13.07 16.75
C ASP A 130 8.87 -12.34 16.18
N TYR A 131 9.91 -12.17 16.99
CA TYR A 131 11.14 -11.49 16.57
C TYR A 131 11.87 -12.27 15.46
N SER A 132 11.95 -13.60 15.58
CA SER A 132 12.62 -14.45 14.59
C SER A 132 11.87 -14.44 13.26
N LEU A 133 10.54 -14.57 13.31
CA LEU A 133 9.66 -14.55 12.14
C LEU A 133 9.77 -13.20 11.43
N ASN A 134 9.66 -12.09 12.17
CA ASN A 134 9.80 -10.75 11.61
C ASN A 134 11.20 -10.50 11.02
N ARG A 135 12.26 -11.03 11.64
CA ARG A 135 13.62 -10.96 11.10
C ARG A 135 13.71 -11.67 9.74
N THR A 136 13.22 -12.91 9.65
CA THR A 136 13.25 -13.66 8.37
C THR A 136 12.44 -12.96 7.27
N LEU A 137 11.27 -12.41 7.61
CA LEU A 137 10.44 -11.65 6.67
C LEU A 137 11.17 -10.38 6.19
N ARG A 138 11.79 -9.61 7.09
CA ARG A 138 12.56 -8.41 6.74
C ARG A 138 13.75 -8.75 5.86
N ASP A 139 14.47 -9.83 6.13
CA ASP A 139 15.62 -10.25 5.33
C ASP A 139 15.19 -10.70 3.92
N ARG A 140 14.07 -11.41 3.80
CA ARG A 140 13.46 -11.74 2.50
C ARG A 140 13.03 -10.50 1.72
N LEU A 141 12.37 -9.54 2.37
CA LEU A 141 11.95 -8.30 1.72
C LEU A 141 13.14 -7.40 1.33
N ARG A 142 14.19 -7.35 2.14
CA ARG A 142 15.43 -6.62 1.83
C ARG A 142 16.12 -7.20 0.60
N SER A 143 16.27 -8.52 0.55
CA SER A 143 16.87 -9.21 -0.61
C SER A 143 16.03 -9.02 -1.87
N GLN A 144 14.70 -9.14 -1.79
CA GLN A 144 13.81 -8.85 -2.91
C GLN A 144 13.89 -7.39 -3.36
N LYS A 145 13.88 -6.43 -2.44
CA LYS A 145 14.00 -4.99 -2.76
C LYS A 145 15.34 -4.69 -3.44
N LYS A 146 16.43 -5.33 -3.00
CA LYS A 146 17.75 -5.21 -3.64
C LYS A 146 17.71 -5.74 -5.08
N ARG A 147 17.16 -6.94 -5.31
CA ARG A 147 16.99 -7.51 -6.65
C ARG A 147 16.16 -6.62 -7.57
N VAL A 148 15.01 -6.13 -7.10
CA VAL A 148 14.15 -5.23 -7.89
C VAL A 148 14.85 -3.90 -8.20
N ALA A 149 15.65 -3.37 -7.27
CA ALA A 149 16.41 -2.14 -7.49
C ALA A 149 17.51 -2.34 -8.54
N GLU A 150 18.18 -3.48 -8.55
CA GLU A 150 19.16 -3.86 -9.57
C GLU A 150 18.51 -4.04 -10.95
N GLU A 151 17.37 -4.74 -11.02
CA GLU A 151 16.54 -4.87 -12.23
C GLU A 151 16.16 -3.50 -12.79
N LYS A 152 15.65 -2.60 -11.95
CA LYS A 152 15.29 -1.21 -12.37
C LYS A 152 16.50 -0.40 -12.81
N LYS A 153 17.66 -0.53 -12.14
CA LYS A 153 18.91 0.13 -12.55
C LYS A 153 19.37 -0.36 -13.92
N SER A 154 19.30 -1.67 -14.17
CA SER A 154 19.65 -2.25 -15.47
C SER A 154 18.69 -1.80 -16.58
N ALA A 155 17.39 -1.73 -16.30
CA ALA A 155 16.39 -1.19 -17.23
C ALA A 155 16.69 0.26 -17.61
N ARG A 156 16.96 1.11 -16.62
CA ARG A 156 17.32 2.52 -16.82
C ARG A 156 18.59 2.70 -17.65
N LYS A 157 19.61 1.86 -17.44
CA LYS A 157 20.84 1.87 -18.26
C LYS A 157 20.57 1.56 -19.74
N MET A 158 19.56 0.73 -20.01
CA MET A 158 19.10 0.40 -21.37
C MET A 158 18.08 1.41 -21.92
N GLY A 159 17.70 2.44 -21.16
CA GLY A 159 16.68 3.42 -21.55
C GLY A 159 15.24 2.89 -21.47
N LEU A 160 15.01 1.75 -20.81
CA LEU A 160 13.70 1.12 -20.68
C LEU A 160 12.97 1.60 -19.42
N GLY A 161 11.72 2.02 -19.57
CA GLY A 161 10.83 2.42 -18.46
C GLY A 161 10.16 1.24 -17.73
N VAL A 162 10.48 0.00 -18.11
CA VAL A 162 9.80 -1.22 -17.64
C VAL A 162 10.74 -2.02 -16.73
N ARG A 163 10.18 -2.73 -15.75
CA ARG A 163 10.94 -3.65 -14.89
C ARG A 163 11.44 -4.83 -15.72
N LEU A 164 12.75 -5.09 -15.68
CA LEU A 164 13.34 -6.25 -16.32
C LEU A 164 13.10 -7.51 -15.48
N LEU A 165 12.63 -8.57 -16.13
CA LEU A 165 12.54 -9.90 -15.56
C LEU A 165 13.90 -10.60 -15.62
N PRO A 166 14.13 -11.62 -14.78
CA PRO A 166 15.32 -12.46 -14.89
C PRO A 166 15.38 -13.11 -16.28
N PRO A 167 16.59 -13.31 -16.85
CA PRO A 167 16.74 -13.93 -18.15
C PRO A 167 16.20 -15.37 -18.11
N SER A 168 15.22 -15.67 -18.98
CA SER A 168 14.75 -17.03 -19.22
C SER A 168 15.63 -17.72 -20.25
N ALA A 169 15.93 -19.00 -20.03
CA ALA A 169 16.67 -19.82 -21.00
C ALA A 169 15.89 -19.99 -22.31
N GLU A 170 14.56 -19.99 -22.23
CA GLU A 170 13.67 -20.10 -23.40
C GLU A 170 13.76 -18.85 -24.27
N ASP A 171 13.75 -17.66 -23.67
CA ASP A 171 13.89 -16.38 -24.36
C ASP A 171 15.24 -16.27 -25.07
N ALA A 172 16.32 -16.74 -24.43
CA ALA A 172 17.65 -16.77 -25.02
C ALA A 172 17.72 -17.70 -26.24
N ALA A 173 17.09 -18.88 -26.17
CA ALA A 173 17.02 -19.82 -27.28
C ALA A 173 16.18 -19.28 -28.44
N ALA A 174 15.06 -18.62 -28.16
CA ALA A 174 14.23 -17.97 -29.16
C ALA A 174 14.98 -16.81 -29.85
N ALA A 175 15.64 -15.94 -29.08
CA ALA A 175 16.44 -14.84 -29.62
C ALA A 175 17.58 -15.33 -30.53
N ALA A 176 18.24 -16.44 -30.17
CA ALA A 176 19.32 -17.03 -30.99
C ALA A 176 18.83 -17.56 -32.35
N ARG A 177 17.55 -17.93 -32.45
CA ARG A 177 16.94 -18.40 -33.71
C ARG A 177 16.56 -17.25 -34.64
N VAL A 178 16.33 -16.04 -34.10
CA VAL A 178 16.01 -14.86 -34.91
C VAL A 178 17.28 -14.37 -35.62
N ARG A 179 17.27 -14.43 -36.96
CA ARG A 179 18.36 -13.93 -37.80
C ARG A 179 17.99 -12.54 -38.31
N PHE A 180 18.63 -11.50 -37.80
CA PHE A 180 18.56 -10.18 -38.41
C PHE A 180 19.42 -10.13 -39.68
N ALA A 181 18.99 -9.40 -40.71
CA ALA A 181 19.74 -9.27 -41.95
C ALA A 181 21.16 -8.74 -41.67
N SER A 182 22.17 -9.55 -41.98
CA SER A 182 23.61 -9.27 -41.76
C SER A 182 24.11 -7.98 -42.41
N ASN A 183 23.30 -7.38 -43.29
CA ASN A 183 23.63 -6.19 -44.04
C ASN A 183 23.38 -4.90 -43.25
N PHE A 184 22.62 -4.94 -42.15
CA PHE A 184 22.34 -3.74 -41.34
C PHE A 184 23.61 -3.18 -40.68
N GLU A 185 24.43 -4.05 -40.06
CA GLU A 185 25.69 -3.61 -39.44
C GLU A 185 26.74 -3.19 -40.45
N LYS A 186 26.83 -3.90 -41.60
CA LYS A 186 27.72 -3.52 -42.71
C LYS A 186 27.34 -2.15 -43.26
N ASN A 187 26.07 -1.96 -43.64
CA ASN A 187 25.56 -0.69 -44.15
C ASN A 187 25.71 0.45 -43.13
N ARG A 188 25.55 0.18 -41.82
CA ARG A 188 25.76 1.18 -40.76
C ARG A 188 27.24 1.58 -40.64
N LYS A 189 28.17 0.62 -40.71
CA LYS A 189 29.62 0.87 -40.71
C LYS A 189 30.02 1.66 -41.95
N ASP A 190 29.54 1.26 -43.12
CA ASP A 190 29.84 1.90 -44.40
C ASP A 190 29.30 3.35 -44.44
N LYS A 191 28.07 3.59 -43.96
CA LYS A 191 27.51 4.95 -43.82
C LYS A 191 28.30 5.81 -42.83
N ARG A 192 28.72 5.27 -41.68
CA ARG A 192 29.56 6.01 -40.72
C ARG A 192 30.95 6.32 -41.30
N ALA A 193 31.53 5.40 -42.05
CA ALA A 193 32.80 5.64 -42.75
C ALA A 193 32.64 6.74 -43.82
N ALA A 194 31.55 6.72 -44.59
CA ALA A 194 31.25 7.76 -45.57
C ALA A 194 31.06 9.15 -44.93
N ILE A 195 30.37 9.24 -43.78
CA ILE A 195 30.21 10.50 -43.04
C ILE A 195 31.55 11.01 -42.51
N LYS A 196 32.40 10.14 -41.96
CA LYS A 196 33.75 10.53 -41.49
C LYS A 196 34.67 10.96 -42.63
N ALA A 197 34.47 10.43 -43.83
CA ALA A 197 35.24 10.78 -45.03
C ALA A 197 34.69 12.01 -45.77
N ALA A 198 33.50 12.50 -45.41
CA ALA A 198 32.93 13.71 -45.98
C ALA A 198 33.60 14.97 -45.39
N SER A 199 33.69 16.02 -46.20
CA SER A 199 34.20 17.33 -45.76
C SER A 199 33.21 17.99 -44.79
N ILE A 200 33.73 18.60 -43.73
CA ILE A 200 32.94 19.27 -42.68
C ILE A 200 32.54 20.71 -43.10
N PHE A 201 33.10 21.22 -44.19
CA PHE A 201 32.81 22.58 -44.69
C PHE A 201 31.73 22.55 -45.78
N PRO A 202 30.83 23.56 -45.83
CA PRO A 202 29.83 23.66 -46.88
C PRO A 202 30.50 23.98 -48.21
N GLU A 203 30.43 23.07 -49.18
CA GLU A 203 30.94 23.33 -50.54
C GLU A 203 30.02 24.36 -51.23
N PRO A 204 30.57 25.38 -51.92
CA PRO A 204 29.77 26.32 -52.69
C PRO A 204 29.11 25.61 -53.88
N SER A 205 27.85 25.95 -54.16
CA SER A 205 27.05 25.39 -55.24
C SER A 205 27.72 25.60 -56.61
N GLY A 206 28.33 24.56 -57.16
CA GLY A 206 28.92 24.58 -58.50
C GLY A 206 29.30 23.19 -59.00
N SER A 207 28.53 22.71 -59.99
CA SER A 207 28.79 21.59 -60.92
C SER A 207 29.42 20.29 -60.36
N ALA A 208 28.58 19.30 -60.08
CA ALA A 208 29.00 17.93 -59.85
C ALA A 208 29.48 17.26 -61.16
N SER A 209 30.80 17.28 -61.40
CA SER A 209 31.43 16.47 -62.46
C SER A 209 31.56 15.01 -62.02
N LYS A 210 31.29 14.08 -62.95
CA LYS A 210 31.30 12.62 -62.75
C LYS A 210 32.64 12.08 -62.23
N ASP A 211 33.73 12.85 -62.37
CA ASP A 211 35.08 12.47 -61.91
C ASP A 211 35.26 12.50 -60.38
N LYS A 212 34.50 13.33 -59.65
CA LYS A 212 34.56 13.35 -58.17
C LYS A 212 33.96 12.07 -57.55
N LEU A 213 32.94 11.47 -58.18
CA LEU A 213 32.38 10.18 -57.74
C LEU A 213 33.38 9.04 -57.96
N ASP A 214 34.15 9.10 -59.04
CA ASP A 214 35.13 8.07 -59.39
C ASP A 214 36.41 8.17 -58.53
N LEU A 215 36.83 9.38 -58.15
CA LEU A 215 37.90 9.59 -57.17
C LEU A 215 37.47 9.20 -55.74
N ALA A 216 36.19 9.43 -55.38
CA ALA A 216 35.62 8.95 -54.13
C ALA A 216 35.47 7.42 -54.11
N LEU A 217 35.13 6.78 -55.22
CA LEU A 217 35.11 5.31 -55.38
C LEU A 217 36.52 4.71 -55.39
N LYS A 218 37.51 5.37 -55.99
CA LYS A 218 38.93 4.97 -55.92
C LYS A 218 39.51 5.14 -54.51
N ARG A 219 39.12 6.18 -53.76
CA ARG A 219 39.42 6.30 -52.32
C ARG A 219 38.69 5.26 -51.46
N ARG A 220 37.51 4.78 -51.89
CA ARG A 220 36.77 3.67 -51.26
C ARG A 220 37.39 2.28 -51.50
N ASN A 221 38.23 2.12 -52.53
CA ASN A 221 38.87 0.84 -52.85
C ASN A 221 40.24 0.63 -52.17
N ILE A 222 40.72 1.60 -51.39
CA ILE A 222 41.81 1.37 -50.44
C ILE A 222 41.19 0.64 -49.25
N LYS A 223 41.43 -0.67 -49.17
CA LYS A 223 41.01 -1.56 -48.07
C LYS A 223 41.21 -0.83 -46.73
N ALA A 224 40.13 -0.35 -46.11
CA ALA A 224 40.16 0.33 -44.81
C ALA A 224 40.69 -0.58 -43.68
N SER A 225 40.79 -1.90 -43.93
CA SER A 225 41.50 -2.85 -43.08
C SER A 225 43.02 -2.68 -43.08
N ALA A 226 43.63 -2.20 -44.18
CA ALA A 226 45.08 -2.03 -44.28
C ALA A 226 45.58 -0.76 -43.57
N ALA A 227 44.81 0.34 -43.60
CA ALA A 227 45.18 1.58 -42.92
C ALA A 227 45.06 1.47 -41.37
N SER A 228 44.12 0.65 -40.89
CA SER A 228 43.96 0.42 -39.44
C SER A 228 45.07 -0.48 -38.85
N ALA A 229 45.65 -1.38 -39.66
CA ALA A 229 46.75 -2.25 -39.26
C ALA A 229 48.12 -1.53 -39.19
N LEU A 230 48.28 -0.43 -39.93
CA LEU A 230 49.53 0.36 -39.94
C LEU A 230 49.61 1.40 -38.80
N MET A 231 48.47 1.80 -38.20
CA MET A 231 48.42 2.70 -37.05
C MET A 231 48.44 1.97 -35.69
N ALA A 232 48.22 0.66 -35.67
CA ALA A 232 48.43 -0.16 -34.48
C ALA A 232 49.89 -0.65 -34.47
N GLY A 233 50.78 0.21 -33.96
CA GLY A 233 52.17 -0.14 -33.70
C GLY A 233 52.26 -1.46 -32.93
N ARG A 234 53.09 -2.37 -33.44
CA ARG A 234 53.56 -3.59 -32.76
C ARG A 234 54.26 -3.19 -31.45
N ALA A 235 53.51 -3.10 -30.37
CA ALA A 235 54.06 -3.21 -29.03
C ALA A 235 54.20 -4.71 -28.69
N LYS A 236 55.42 -5.22 -28.79
CA LYS A 236 55.80 -6.51 -28.20
C LYS A 236 55.63 -6.40 -26.67
N PRO A 237 54.99 -7.33 -25.96
CA PRO A 237 55.03 -7.33 -24.51
C PRO A 237 56.45 -7.77 -24.06
N SER A 238 57.10 -6.93 -23.27
CA SER A 238 58.37 -7.24 -22.60
C SER A 238 58.14 -8.16 -21.40
N SER A 239 59.11 -9.05 -21.21
CA SER A 239 59.25 -10.02 -20.14
C SER A 239 59.81 -9.40 -18.86
N TRP A 240 59.17 -9.68 -17.73
CA TRP A 240 59.74 -9.98 -16.39
C TRP A 240 58.56 -10.30 -15.46
N SER A 241 58.33 -11.57 -15.10
CA SER A 241 58.87 -12.28 -13.90
C SER A 241 58.54 -11.50 -12.61
N THR A 242 57.66 -11.95 -11.73
CA THR A 242 57.75 -13.05 -10.75
C THR A 242 56.43 -12.98 -9.93
N GLN A 243 55.85 -13.98 -9.27
CA GLN A 243 56.39 -15.11 -8.52
C GLN A 243 55.20 -16.01 -8.13
N SER A 244 55.49 -17.29 -8.00
CA SER A 244 54.66 -18.35 -7.42
C SER A 244 54.83 -18.44 -5.89
N ALA A 245 53.72 -18.62 -5.18
CA ALA A 245 53.59 -19.32 -3.89
C ALA A 245 52.07 -19.62 -3.73
N GLY A 246 51.60 -20.87 -3.83
CA GLY A 246 51.50 -21.85 -2.73
C GLY A 246 50.23 -21.59 -1.91
N SER A 247 49.31 -22.50 -1.56
CA SER A 247 49.36 -23.96 -1.35
C SER A 247 47.95 -24.44 -0.92
N GLY A 248 47.69 -25.76 -0.92
CA GLY A 248 46.62 -26.44 -0.15
C GLY A 248 45.33 -26.72 -0.94
N SER A 249 45.12 -27.89 -1.55
CA SER A 249 44.75 -29.18 -0.94
C SER A 249 43.44 -29.16 -0.15
N ALA A 250 42.37 -29.78 -0.68
CA ALA A 250 41.70 -30.93 -0.06
C ALA A 250 40.38 -31.28 -0.78
N ARG A 251 40.16 -32.58 -0.90
CA ARG A 251 38.97 -33.26 -1.41
C ARG A 251 37.79 -33.05 -0.46
N THR A 252 36.56 -33.02 -1.00
CA THR A 252 35.48 -33.89 -0.50
C THR A 252 34.34 -33.97 -1.51
N ALA A 253 34.13 -35.17 -2.03
CA ALA A 253 32.89 -35.60 -2.63
C ALA A 253 31.81 -35.66 -1.53
N VAL A 254 30.56 -35.28 -1.86
CA VAL A 254 29.40 -35.54 -1.02
C VAL A 254 28.53 -36.57 -1.74
N PRO A 255 28.13 -37.67 -1.08
CA PRO A 255 27.39 -38.75 -1.70
C PRO A 255 25.91 -38.40 -1.84
N ILE A 256 25.33 -38.89 -2.93
CA ILE A 256 23.90 -39.08 -3.11
C ILE A 256 23.46 -40.17 -2.14
N LEU A 257 22.59 -39.84 -1.19
CA LEU A 257 21.86 -40.82 -0.39
C LEU A 257 20.40 -40.82 -0.84
N ALA A 258 20.09 -41.83 -1.65
CA ALA A 258 18.75 -42.33 -1.81
C ALA A 258 18.26 -42.95 -0.49
N ARG A 259 17.00 -42.70 -0.12
CA ARG A 259 16.25 -43.61 0.73
C ARG A 259 14.79 -43.67 0.28
N ARG A 260 14.42 -44.86 -0.18
CA ARG A 260 13.05 -45.40 -0.16
C ARG A 260 12.84 -46.09 1.18
N LYS A 261 11.78 -45.73 1.90
CA LYS A 261 10.68 -46.60 2.34
C LYS A 261 9.58 -45.69 2.85
#